data_AF-A0A0N5C281-F1
#
_entry.id   AF-A0A0N5C281-F1
#
_cell.length_a   1.000
_cell.length_b   1.000
_cell.length_c   1.000
_cell.angle_alpha   90.00
_cell.angle_beta   90.00
_cell.angle_gamma   90.00
#
_symmetry.space_group_name_H-M   'P 1'
#
loop_
_entity.id
_entity.type
_entity.pdbx_description
1 polymer ?
#
loop_
_entity_poly.entity_id
_entity_poly.type
_entity_poly.pdbx_seq_one_letter_code
_entity_poly.pdbx_strand_id
1 'polypeptide(L)'
;SVFYEVFCNSKEETQTDVVEIKDFRPEVVREMLRYIYTENVSNIQNIAGDVLAIADRYKLDRLKAISERSLCYSLDIMNVCERFALSEKYSTGTLQECCQELILENAAWLAKTKEWKKICSCTSIVT
;
A
#
# COMPACT_ATOMS: atom_id res chain seq x y z
N SER A 1 -16.48 8.24 4.99
CA SER A 1 -15.78 7.22 4.19
C SER A 1 -16.05 7.50 2.72
N VAL A 2 -15.15 7.12 1.81
CA VAL A 2 -15.32 7.38 0.37
C VAL A 2 -16.64 6.81 -0.15
N PHE A 3 -17.03 5.62 0.31
CA PHE A 3 -18.32 5.02 -0.05
C PHE A 3 -19.53 5.87 0.40
N TYR A 4 -19.51 6.44 1.61
CA TYR A 4 -20.60 7.30 2.07
C TYR A 4 -20.78 8.53 1.15
N GLU A 5 -19.67 9.16 0.76
CA GLU A 5 -19.69 10.30 -0.18
C GLU A 5 -20.25 9.88 -1.55
N VAL A 6 -19.77 8.76 -2.09
CA VAL A 6 -20.23 8.22 -3.39
C VAL A 6 -21.74 7.94 -3.36
N PHE A 7 -22.25 7.27 -2.32
CA PHE A 7 -23.67 6.91 -2.22
C PHE A 7 -24.58 8.06 -1.79
N CYS A 8 -24.07 9.09 -1.11
CA CYS A 8 -24.88 10.26 -0.73
C CYS A 8 -24.96 11.30 -1.85
N ASN A 9 -23.91 11.42 -2.67
CA ASN A 9 -23.88 12.33 -3.81
C ASN A 9 -24.62 11.79 -5.04
N SER A 10 -24.99 10.50 -5.08
CA SER A 10 -25.71 9.87 -6.20
C SER A 10 -27.23 10.10 -6.20
N LYS A 11 -27.74 11.04 -5.39
CA LYS A 11 -29.19 11.31 -5.24
C LYS A 11 -29.81 12.11 -6.41
N GLU A 12 -29.02 12.51 -7.41
CA GLU A 12 -29.52 13.20 -8.61
C GLU A 12 -29.90 12.16 -9.71
N GLU A 13 -31.15 11.70 -9.63
CA GLU A 13 -32.10 11.08 -10.60
C GLU A 13 -31.66 10.28 -11.86
N THR A 14 -30.38 10.08 -12.18
CA THR A 14 -29.97 9.37 -13.42
C THR A 14 -28.76 8.45 -13.30
N GLN A 15 -28.16 8.31 -12.12
CA GLN A 15 -27.00 7.43 -11.93
C GLN A 15 -27.41 6.03 -11.47
N THR A 16 -26.90 5.01 -12.18
CA THR A 16 -27.03 3.60 -11.82
C THR A 16 -26.43 3.33 -10.44
N ASP A 17 -27.04 2.45 -9.64
CA ASP A 17 -26.55 1.93 -8.33
C ASP A 17 -25.24 1.12 -8.42
N VAL A 18 -24.38 1.42 -9.40
CA VAL A 18 -23.19 0.67 -9.76
C VAL A 18 -21.97 1.57 -9.54
N VAL A 19 -21.06 1.13 -8.67
CA VAL A 19 -19.75 1.75 -8.48
C VAL A 19 -18.72 0.95 -9.27
N GLU A 20 -18.18 1.55 -10.33
CA GLU A 20 -17.15 0.92 -11.17
C GLU A 20 -15.75 1.13 -10.59
N ILE A 21 -14.97 0.05 -10.42
CA ILE A 21 -13.60 0.07 -9.91
C ILE A 21 -12.66 -0.52 -10.97
N LYS A 22 -11.86 0.32 -11.64
CA LYS A 22 -11.01 -0.07 -12.79
C LYS A 22 -9.56 -0.38 -12.43
N ASP A 23 -9.04 0.30 -11.43
CA ASP A 23 -7.58 0.36 -11.20
C ASP A 23 -7.06 -0.74 -10.27
N PHE A 24 -7.91 -1.70 -9.89
CA PHE A 24 -7.56 -2.76 -8.95
C PHE A 24 -7.98 -4.13 -9.45
N ARG A 25 -7.13 -5.12 -9.14
CA ARG A 25 -7.42 -6.52 -9.43
C ARG A 25 -8.65 -6.97 -8.62
N PRO A 26 -9.50 -7.86 -9.17
CA PRO A 26 -10.71 -8.31 -8.48
C PRO A 26 -10.46 -8.93 -7.09
N GLU A 27 -9.31 -9.58 -6.90
CA GLU A 27 -8.91 -10.15 -5.60
C GLU A 27 -8.66 -9.08 -4.54
N VAL A 28 -8.08 -7.95 -4.91
CA VAL A 28 -7.80 -6.81 -4.01
C VAL A 28 -9.10 -6.12 -3.62
N VAL A 29 -10.01 -5.93 -4.59
CA VAL A 29 -11.34 -5.37 -4.32
C VAL A 29 -12.15 -6.30 -3.41
N ARG A 30 -12.09 -7.62 -3.64
CA ARG A 30 -12.74 -8.61 -2.78
C ARG A 30 -12.22 -8.56 -1.35
N GLU A 31 -10.91 -8.43 -1.19
CA GLU A 31 -10.27 -8.31 0.12
C GLU A 31 -10.72 -7.05 0.86
N MET A 32 -10.74 -5.91 0.16
CA MET A 32 -11.27 -4.65 0.69
C MET A 32 -12.72 -4.79 1.13
N LEU A 33 -13.59 -5.37 0.29
CA LEU A 33 -15.00 -5.57 0.63
C LEU A 33 -15.15 -6.53 1.82
N ARG A 34 -14.40 -7.63 1.86
CA ARG A 34 -14.45 -8.55 3.00
C ARG A 34 -14.05 -7.84 4.29
N TYR A 35 -13.01 -7.01 4.25
CA TYR A 35 -12.63 -6.19 5.40
C TYR A 35 -13.76 -5.24 5.84
N ILE A 36 -14.40 -4.53 4.91
CA ILE A 36 -15.51 -3.61 5.22
C ILE A 36 -16.65 -4.33 5.95
N TYR A 37 -16.99 -5.55 5.53
CA TYR A 37 -18.12 -6.30 6.09
C TYR A 37 -17.80 -7.14 7.33
N THR A 38 -16.53 -7.49 7.56
CA THR A 38 -16.15 -8.46 8.61
C THR A 38 -15.09 -7.96 9.57
N GLU A 39 -14.51 -6.79 9.30
CA GLU A 39 -13.31 -6.26 9.95
C GLU A 39 -12.08 -7.20 9.89
N ASN A 40 -12.13 -8.24 9.05
CA ASN A 40 -11.12 -9.29 9.00
C ASN A 40 -10.40 -9.36 7.65
N VAL A 41 -9.11 -9.67 7.70
CA VAL A 41 -8.17 -9.75 6.57
C VAL A 41 -7.65 -11.19 6.46
N SER A 42 -7.51 -11.72 5.26
CA SER A 42 -7.15 -13.12 4.99
C SER A 42 -6.26 -13.14 3.75
N ASN A 43 -5.12 -13.82 3.84
CA ASN A 43 -4.19 -13.95 2.71
C ASN A 43 -3.63 -12.62 2.17
N ILE A 44 -3.54 -11.58 3.00
CA ILE A 44 -2.97 -10.29 2.59
C ILE A 44 -1.50 -10.37 2.18
N GLN A 45 -0.74 -11.36 2.65
CA GLN A 45 0.72 -11.42 2.46
C GLN A 45 1.16 -11.28 1.00
N ASN A 46 0.41 -11.86 0.05
CA ASN A 46 0.76 -11.84 -1.37
C ASN A 46 0.28 -10.58 -2.10
N ILE A 47 -0.64 -9.82 -1.51
CA ILE A 47 -1.30 -8.67 -2.15
C ILE A 47 -1.19 -7.39 -1.31
N ALA A 48 -0.36 -7.39 -0.26
CA ALA A 48 -0.32 -6.32 0.74
C ALA A 48 -0.01 -4.94 0.13
N GLY A 49 0.83 -4.86 -0.90
CA GLY A 49 1.09 -3.60 -1.61
C GLY A 49 -0.14 -3.05 -2.35
N ASP A 50 -0.92 -3.92 -2.97
CA ASP A 50 -2.16 -3.52 -3.65
C ASP A 50 -3.28 -3.20 -2.65
N VAL A 51 -3.35 -3.95 -1.54
CA VAL A 51 -4.31 -3.67 -0.47
C VAL A 51 -3.96 -2.35 0.22
N LEU A 52 -2.68 -2.02 0.37
CA LEU A 52 -2.25 -0.71 0.84
C LEU A 52 -2.76 0.40 -0.10
N ALA A 53 -2.60 0.21 -1.42
CA ALA A 53 -3.04 1.16 -2.43
C ALA A 53 -4.56 1.38 -2.45
N ILE A 54 -5.35 0.31 -2.38
CA ILE A 54 -6.82 0.42 -2.37
C ILE A 54 -7.31 1.00 -1.04
N ALA A 55 -6.68 0.64 0.09
CA ALA A 55 -7.05 1.15 1.40
C ALA A 55 -6.79 2.66 1.49
N ASP A 56 -5.68 3.14 0.93
CA ASP A 56 -5.39 4.57 0.83
C ASP A 56 -6.44 5.30 -0.03
N ARG A 57 -6.73 4.79 -1.23
CA ARG A 57 -7.71 5.40 -2.14
C ARG A 57 -9.11 5.53 -1.53
N TYR A 58 -9.56 4.52 -0.80
CA TYR A 58 -10.89 4.50 -0.18
C TYR A 58 -10.92 5.00 1.26
N LYS A 59 -9.79 5.55 1.76
CA LYS A 59 -9.62 6.10 3.12
C LYS A 59 -10.01 5.09 4.21
N LEU A 60 -9.46 3.88 4.11
CA LEU A 60 -9.64 2.78 5.06
C LEU A 60 -8.40 2.66 5.94
N ASP A 61 -8.21 3.63 6.86
CA ASP A 61 -6.95 3.80 7.62
C ASP A 61 -6.52 2.55 8.39
N ARG A 62 -7.48 1.81 8.97
CA ARG A 62 -7.18 0.55 9.67
C ARG A 62 -6.72 -0.56 8.73
N LEU A 63 -7.31 -0.70 7.55
CA LEU A 63 -6.87 -1.66 6.53
C LEU A 63 -5.49 -1.28 5.98
N LYS A 64 -5.25 0.03 5.81
CA LYS A 64 -3.94 0.58 5.43
C LYS A 64 -2.87 0.18 6.44
N ALA A 65 -3.12 0.36 7.74
CA ALA A 65 -2.20 -0.05 8.82
C ALA A 65 -1.98 -1.57 8.89
N ILE A 66 -3.01 -2.39 8.62
CA ILE A 66 -2.85 -3.85 8.55
C ILE A 66 -1.94 -4.24 7.37
N SER A 67 -2.12 -3.59 6.21
CA SER A 67 -1.32 -3.81 5.02
C SER A 67 0.14 -3.41 5.25
N GLU A 68 0.34 -2.25 5.86
CA GLU A 68 1.65 -1.75 6.28
C GLU A 68 2.37 -2.76 7.18
N ARG A 69 1.71 -3.26 8.23
CA ARG A 69 2.29 -4.28 9.13
C ARG A 69 2.65 -5.57 8.40
N SER A 70 1.84 -6.02 7.44
CA SER A 70 2.15 -7.20 6.63
C SER A 70 3.39 -6.99 5.75
N LEU A 71 3.59 -5.76 5.25
CA LEU A 71 4.78 -5.34 4.51
C LEU A 71 6.00 -5.12 5.43
N CYS A 72 5.84 -4.81 6.71
CA CYS A 72 6.97 -4.83 7.63
C CYS A 72 7.36 -6.29 7.95
N TYR A 73 6.38 -7.15 8.20
CA TYR A 73 6.61 -8.53 8.66
C TYR A 73 7.40 -9.40 7.67
N SER A 74 7.16 -9.21 6.37
CA SER A 74 7.82 -9.99 5.30
C SER A 74 8.97 -9.23 4.63
N LEU A 75 9.47 -8.17 5.28
CA LEU A 75 10.49 -7.28 4.72
C LEU A 75 11.82 -8.04 4.59
N ASP A 76 12.45 -7.91 3.44
CA ASP A 76 13.73 -8.54 3.13
C ASP A 76 14.54 -7.66 2.18
N ILE A 77 15.85 -7.88 2.13
CA ILE A 77 16.81 -7.15 1.30
C ILE A 77 16.39 -7.16 -0.19
N MET A 78 15.76 -8.24 -0.66
CA MET A 78 15.31 -8.36 -2.04
C MET A 78 14.10 -7.47 -2.37
N ASN A 79 13.30 -7.09 -1.36
CA ASN A 79 12.05 -6.35 -1.55
C ASN A 79 12.04 -4.96 -0.86
N VAL A 80 13.06 -4.63 -0.07
CA VAL A 80 13.17 -3.36 0.68
C VAL A 80 13.05 -2.12 -0.21
N CYS A 81 13.62 -2.22 -1.40
CA CYS A 81 13.60 -1.20 -2.43
C CYS A 81 12.18 -0.86 -2.92
N GLU A 82 11.40 -1.90 -3.25
CA GLU A 82 10.01 -1.77 -3.67
C GLU A 82 9.14 -1.24 -2.52
N ARG A 83 9.34 -1.74 -1.31
CA ARG A 83 8.56 -1.38 -0.12
C ARG A 83 8.83 0.04 0.36
N PHE A 84 10.08 0.51 0.24
CA PHE A 84 10.41 1.90 0.50
C PHE A 84 9.65 2.84 -0.45
N ALA A 85 9.62 2.53 -1.76
CA ALA A 85 8.86 3.33 -2.72
C ALA A 85 7.34 3.31 -2.45
N LEU A 86 6.78 2.17 -2.03
CA LEU A 86 5.40 2.10 -1.56
C LEU A 86 5.17 2.98 -0.33
N SER A 87 6.12 2.99 0.60
CA SER A 87 6.01 3.76 1.84
C SER A 87 6.00 5.27 1.61
N GLU A 88 6.80 5.75 0.67
CA GLU A 88 6.80 7.16 0.25
C GLU A 88 5.51 7.50 -0.50
N LYS A 89 5.09 6.64 -1.44
CA LYS A 89 3.91 6.88 -2.27
C LYS A 89 2.63 7.00 -1.44
N TYR A 90 2.47 6.17 -0.42
CA TYR A 90 1.26 6.11 0.41
C TYR A 90 1.47 6.69 1.81
N SER A 91 2.58 7.36 2.07
CA SER A 91 2.89 8.02 3.35
C SER A 91 2.70 7.10 4.57
N THR A 92 3.38 5.94 4.57
CA THR A 92 3.31 4.95 5.67
C THR A 92 4.59 4.97 6.50
N GLY A 93 4.56 5.65 7.64
CA GLY A 93 5.75 5.92 8.46
C GLY A 93 6.43 4.66 9.02
N THR A 94 5.67 3.69 9.51
CA THR A 94 6.21 2.46 10.11
C THR A 94 6.96 1.64 9.06
N LEU A 95 6.38 1.48 7.87
CA LEU A 95 7.05 0.77 6.77
C LEU A 95 8.30 1.51 6.30
N GLN A 96 8.25 2.84 6.26
CA GLN A 96 9.39 3.65 5.87
C GLN A 96 10.55 3.46 6.86
N GLU A 97 10.29 3.52 8.17
CA GLU A 97 11.26 3.27 9.23
C GLU A 97 11.88 1.86 9.12
N CYS A 98 11.05 0.81 9.02
CA CYS A 98 11.55 -0.56 8.85
C CYS A 98 12.45 -0.71 7.61
N CYS A 99 12.09 -0.05 6.48
CA CYS A 99 12.89 -0.09 5.28
C CYS A 99 14.23 0.65 5.48
N GLN A 100 14.23 1.80 6.13
CA GLN A 100 15.45 2.58 6.41
C GLN A 100 16.41 1.81 7.30
N GLU A 101 15.93 1.17 8.37
CA GLU A 101 16.76 0.33 9.24
C GLU A 101 17.47 -0.77 8.44
N LEU A 102 16.72 -1.55 7.65
CA LEU A 102 17.28 -2.63 6.86
C LEU A 102 18.25 -2.14 5.79
N ILE A 103 17.96 -0.98 5.17
CA ILE A 103 18.85 -0.32 4.20
C ILE A 103 20.18 0.06 4.87
N LEU A 104 20.13 0.70 6.04
CA LEU A 104 21.31 1.17 6.75
C LEU A 104 22.21 0.00 7.17
N GLU A 105 21.63 -1.09 7.65
CA GLU A 105 22.35 -2.31 7.99
C GLU A 105 23.06 -2.97 6.79
N ASN A 106 22.52 -2.78 5.57
CA ASN A 106 22.99 -3.45 4.35
C ASN A 106 23.57 -2.49 3.30
N ALA A 107 23.84 -1.23 3.65
CA ALA A 107 24.17 -0.16 2.73
C ALA A 107 25.37 -0.48 1.81
N ALA A 108 26.42 -1.12 2.35
CA ALA A 108 27.61 -1.50 1.59
C ALA A 108 27.35 -2.55 0.49
N TRP A 109 26.37 -3.43 0.71
CA TRP A 109 25.96 -4.43 -0.27
C TRP A 109 24.95 -3.84 -1.26
N LEU A 110 23.96 -3.10 -0.77
CA LEU A 110 22.94 -2.44 -1.60
C LEU A 110 23.57 -1.43 -2.57
N ALA A 111 24.60 -0.69 -2.18
CA ALA A 111 25.32 0.22 -3.08
C ALA A 111 25.88 -0.44 -4.36
N LYS A 112 26.05 -1.76 -4.35
CA LYS A 112 26.55 -2.54 -5.50
C LYS A 112 25.44 -3.06 -6.40
N THR A 113 24.18 -3.10 -5.94
CA THR A 113 23.05 -3.60 -6.73
C THR A 113 22.53 -2.53 -7.70
N LYS A 114 21.89 -2.96 -8.79
CA LYS A 114 21.37 -2.03 -9.82
C LYS A 114 20.08 -1.37 -9.36
N GLU A 115 19.36 -2.07 -8.49
CA GLU A 115 18.10 -1.72 -7.87
C GLU A 115 18.26 -0.48 -6.98
N TRP A 116 19.35 -0.43 -6.19
CA TRP A 116 19.68 0.72 -5.35
C TRP A 116 19.98 1.99 -6.17
N LYS A 117 20.68 1.84 -7.31
CA LYS A 117 20.99 2.98 -8.18
C LYS A 117 19.74 3.65 -8.76
N LYS A 118 18.68 2.88 -9.01
CA LYS A 118 17.37 3.43 -9.46
C LYS A 118 16.66 4.19 -8.35
N ILE A 119 16.79 3.74 -7.10
CA ILE A 119 16.18 4.41 -5.95
C ILE A 119 16.90 5.69 -5.62
N CYS A 120 18.24 5.69 -5.55
CA CYS A 120 19.02 6.92 -5.34
C CYS A 120 18.79 7.99 -6.41
N SER A 121 18.40 7.61 -7.64
CA SER A 121 18.04 8.61 -8.66
C SER A 121 16.66 9.24 -8.47
N CYS A 122 15.78 8.63 -7.66
CA CYS A 122 14.41 9.09 -7.42
C CYS A 122 14.21 9.73 -6.04
N THR A 123 15.07 9.50 -5.04
CA THR A 123 14.80 9.85 -3.64
C THR A 123 15.93 10.65 -2.98
N SER A 124 15.57 11.58 -2.08
CA SER A 124 16.47 12.49 -1.35
C SER A 124 17.31 11.81 -0.25
N ILE A 125 17.72 10.54 -0.42
CA ILE A 125 18.45 9.76 0.60
C ILE A 125 19.89 10.27 0.81
N VAL A 126 20.37 11.23 0.01
CA VAL A 126 21.66 11.89 0.23
C VAL A 126 21.42 13.35 0.63
N THR A 127 21.26 13.60 1.92
CA THR A 127 21.67 14.88 2.55
C THR A 127 22.28 14.59 3.90
#